data_AF-A0A0C1E1Z6-F1
#
_entry.id   AF-A0A0C1E1Z6-F1
#
_cell.length_a   1.000
_cell.length_b   1.000
_cell.length_c   1.000
_cell.angle_alpha   90.00
_cell.angle_beta   90.00
_cell.angle_gamma   90.00
#
_symmetry.space_group_name_H-M   'P 1'
#
loop_
_entity.id
_entity.type
_entity.pdbx_description
1 polymer ?
#
loop_
_entity_poly.entity_id
_entity_poly.type
_entity_poly.pdbx_seq_one_letter_code
_entity_poly.pdbx_strand_id
1 'polypeptide(L)'
;MVVPLYIAEIAPTPSRGRLIGLNNMSITGHLVRTRRRIRARSLGVEIHGRSRSCPLDYPRLSAPLPSRVAATARIPLRKSLKQKLSSVVSTRAQQRTKSAKKVALIAAACDEAKELNQDASTWSKIKLLHMNPAYFCALVTACGLSVIAQMSGFNTLMYYSATLFALIGFDDPVAVGLVAGTNFGMTWVNTMAVHPIGWYLWALCVVCGVGYILIHLLYPEGSWLTLEEIREPLVQATTKPNNGFDVVVEATGNLNILNDSINYVRRGGKLLVYGVYADQDRVTWSPAQTFTNEITILSSFSQVHKFPTAIDYLESGQVTVDGIVNKTFRIEEWTECLDAVCNKTAIKAAIVFD
;
A
#
# COMPACT_ATOMS: atom_id res chain seq x y z
N MET A 1 9.17 -21.82 6.43
CA MET A 1 9.63 -20.64 5.65
C MET A 1 10.80 -20.89 4.70
N VAL A 2 11.36 -22.12 4.61
CA VAL A 2 12.52 -22.39 3.74
C VAL A 2 12.16 -22.35 2.25
N VAL A 3 10.98 -22.82 1.87
CA VAL A 3 10.56 -22.94 0.47
C VAL A 3 10.38 -21.57 -0.22
N PRO A 4 9.65 -20.58 0.34
CA PRO A 4 9.53 -19.26 -0.29
C PRO A 4 10.86 -18.51 -0.40
N LEU A 5 11.74 -18.65 0.61
CA LEU A 5 13.07 -18.04 0.62
C LEU A 5 13.93 -18.61 -0.51
N TYR A 6 13.95 -19.94 -0.65
CA TYR A 6 14.67 -20.64 -1.71
C TYR A 6 14.17 -20.25 -3.11
N ILE A 7 12.85 -20.18 -3.28
CA ILE A 7 12.24 -19.73 -4.54
C ILE A 7 12.61 -18.28 -4.83
N ALA A 8 12.60 -17.40 -3.83
CA ALA A 8 12.95 -16.00 -4.01
C ALA A 8 14.42 -15.81 -4.43
N GLU A 9 15.34 -16.61 -3.88
CA GLU A 9 16.77 -16.55 -4.18
C GLU A 9 17.10 -17.07 -5.59
N ILE A 10 16.36 -18.08 -6.08
CA ILE A 10 16.65 -18.74 -7.37
C ILE A 10 15.82 -18.17 -8.53
N ALA A 11 14.62 -17.67 -8.25
CA ALA A 11 13.71 -17.24 -9.29
C ALA A 11 14.17 -15.94 -9.98
N PRO A 12 14.02 -15.87 -11.32
CA PRO A 12 14.30 -14.64 -12.06
C PRO A 12 13.30 -13.53 -11.66
N THR A 13 13.81 -12.29 -11.58
CA THR A 13 13.07 -11.10 -11.11
C THR A 13 11.64 -10.96 -11.67
N PRO A 14 11.36 -11.12 -12.98
CA PRO A 14 10.02 -10.91 -13.53
C PRO A 14 8.98 -11.98 -13.13
N SER A 15 9.41 -13.18 -12.71
CA SER A 15 8.48 -14.28 -12.38
C SER A 15 8.57 -14.74 -10.92
N ARG A 16 9.42 -14.10 -10.12
CA ARG A 16 9.66 -14.44 -8.70
C ARG A 16 8.37 -14.51 -7.89
N GLY A 17 7.53 -13.48 -8.01
CA GLY A 17 6.28 -13.42 -7.25
C GLY A 17 5.26 -14.50 -7.68
N ARG A 18 5.22 -14.88 -8.97
CA ARG A 18 4.35 -15.96 -9.46
C ARG A 18 4.80 -17.33 -8.92
N LEU A 19 6.12 -17.55 -8.87
CA LEU A 19 6.70 -18.78 -8.37
C LEU A 19 6.51 -18.93 -6.85
N ILE A 20 6.53 -17.83 -6.08
CA ILE A 20 6.18 -17.85 -4.65
C ILE A 20 4.71 -18.23 -4.45
N GLY A 21 3.80 -17.75 -5.32
CA GLY A 21 2.38 -18.11 -5.30
C GLY A 21 2.11 -19.62 -5.43
N LEU A 22 2.97 -20.35 -6.15
CA LEU A 22 2.88 -21.82 -6.25
C LEU A 22 3.00 -22.53 -4.89
N ASN A 23 3.75 -21.95 -3.93
CA ASN A 23 3.83 -22.50 -2.58
C ASN A 23 2.46 -22.47 -1.89
N ASN A 24 1.73 -21.36 -2.03
CA ASN A 24 0.40 -21.21 -1.43
C ASN A 24 -0.62 -22.17 -2.07
N MET A 25 -0.53 -22.38 -3.39
CA MET A 25 -1.34 -23.37 -4.09
C MET A 25 -1.00 -24.81 -3.75
N SER A 26 0.26 -25.11 -3.44
CA SER A 26 0.66 -26.46 -3.01
C SER A 26 0.00 -26.84 -1.67
N ILE A 27 -0.10 -25.88 -0.74
CA ILE A 27 -0.76 -26.06 0.56
C ILE A 27 -2.25 -26.38 0.37
N THR A 28 -2.96 -25.59 -0.43
CA THR A 28 -4.40 -25.82 -0.68
C THR A 28 -4.64 -27.06 -1.55
N GLY A 29 -3.74 -27.37 -2.50
CA GLY A 29 -3.83 -28.57 -3.34
C GLY A 29 -3.64 -29.87 -2.56
N HIS A 30 -2.74 -29.89 -1.57
CA HIS A 30 -2.57 -31.04 -0.68
C HIS A 30 -3.86 -31.37 0.08
N LEU A 31 -4.54 -30.34 0.58
CA LEU A 31 -5.78 -30.46 1.32
C LEU A 31 -6.92 -31.07 0.47
N VAL A 32 -7.06 -30.64 -0.80
CA VAL A 32 -8.01 -31.23 -1.75
C VAL A 32 -7.71 -32.71 -2.00
N ARG A 33 -6.44 -33.06 -2.21
CA ARG A 33 -6.01 -34.44 -2.46
C ARG A 33 -6.29 -35.36 -1.27
N THR A 34 -6.01 -34.90 -0.06
CA THR A 34 -6.24 -35.66 1.17
C THR A 34 -7.74 -35.90 1.40
N ARG A 35 -8.60 -34.89 1.18
CA ARG A 35 -10.06 -35.03 1.31
C ARG A 35 -10.67 -35.94 0.23
N ARG A 36 -10.20 -35.86 -1.02
CA ARG A 36 -10.62 -36.77 -2.10
C ARG A 36 -10.26 -38.23 -1.79
N ARG A 37 -9.10 -38.48 -1.19
CA ARG A 37 -8.66 -39.82 -0.76
C ARG A 37 -9.52 -40.38 0.39
N ILE A 38 -9.86 -39.55 1.38
CA ILE A 38 -10.77 -39.93 2.48
C ILE A 38 -12.16 -40.29 1.94
N ARG A 39 -12.69 -39.51 0.98
CA ARG A 39 -13.97 -39.79 0.31
C ARG A 39 -13.96 -41.12 -0.44
N ALA A 40 -12.92 -41.40 -1.22
CA ALA A 40 -12.85 -42.66 -1.97
C ALA A 40 -12.78 -43.88 -1.05
N ARG A 41 -12.12 -43.75 0.10
CA ARG A 41 -12.08 -44.79 1.14
C ARG A 41 -13.44 -45.01 1.81
N SER A 42 -14.26 -43.96 1.95
CA SER A 42 -15.62 -44.04 2.51
C SER A 42 -16.65 -44.64 1.54
N LEU A 43 -16.43 -44.52 0.23
CA LEU A 43 -17.33 -45.03 -0.83
C LEU A 43 -16.96 -46.45 -1.30
N GLY A 44 -16.00 -47.12 -0.64
CA GLY A 44 -15.55 -48.47 -1.03
C GLY A 44 -14.79 -48.53 -2.36
N VAL A 45 -14.47 -47.39 -2.98
CA VAL A 45 -13.71 -47.32 -4.22
C VAL A 45 -12.21 -47.34 -3.89
N GLU A 46 -11.57 -48.50 -4.05
CA GLU A 46 -10.12 -48.59 -4.01
C GLU A 46 -9.54 -47.74 -5.15
N ILE A 47 -8.96 -46.59 -4.82
CA ILE A 47 -8.11 -45.87 -5.76
C ILE A 47 -6.85 -46.73 -5.92
N HIS A 48 -6.78 -47.48 -7.01
CA HIS A 48 -5.64 -48.32 -7.36
C HIS A 48 -4.35 -47.50 -7.37
N GLY A 49 -3.54 -47.69 -6.33
CA GLY A 49 -2.37 -46.87 -6.02
C GLY A 49 -1.77 -47.31 -4.69
N ARG A 50 -1.10 -48.46 -4.72
CA ARG A 50 -0.43 -49.17 -3.63
C ARG A 50 0.40 -48.24 -2.73
N SER A 51 -0.15 -47.84 -1.59
CA SER A 51 0.61 -47.85 -0.32
C SER A 51 -0.34 -47.70 0.87
N ARG A 52 -0.29 -48.70 1.75
CA ARG A 52 -0.98 -48.76 3.03
C ARG A 52 -0.28 -47.81 4.02
N SER A 53 -1.08 -47.09 4.79
CA SER A 53 -0.74 -46.63 6.16
C SER A 53 0.43 -45.64 6.30
N CYS A 54 0.16 -44.32 6.25
CA CYS A 54 0.86 -43.29 7.04
C CYS A 54 0.19 -41.90 6.87
N PRO A 55 -0.09 -41.13 7.96
CA PRO A 55 -0.61 -39.74 7.85
C PRO A 55 0.43 -38.71 7.36
N LEU A 56 1.63 -39.15 6.98
CA LEU A 56 2.79 -38.34 6.61
C LEU A 56 3.45 -38.88 5.33
N ASP A 57 2.67 -39.12 4.28
CA ASP A 57 3.25 -39.26 2.93
C ASP A 57 3.62 -37.87 2.38
N TYR A 58 4.76 -37.35 2.85
CA TYR A 58 5.61 -36.55 1.96
C TYR A 58 5.77 -37.36 0.68
N PRO A 59 5.69 -36.76 -0.53
CA PRO A 59 6.18 -37.44 -1.71
C PRO A 59 7.68 -37.65 -1.53
N ARG A 60 8.07 -38.80 -0.97
CA ARG A 60 9.31 -39.48 -1.34
C ARG A 60 9.14 -39.87 -2.79
N LEU A 61 9.26 -38.89 -3.67
CA LEU A 61 9.45 -39.11 -5.09
C LEU A 61 10.81 -39.81 -5.19
N SER A 62 10.76 -41.12 -5.36
CA SER A 62 11.85 -41.95 -5.89
C SER A 62 12.11 -41.62 -7.37
N ALA A 63 12.21 -40.34 -7.68
CA ALA A 63 13.04 -39.87 -8.77
C ALA A 63 14.35 -39.43 -8.11
N PRO A 64 15.53 -39.76 -8.66
CA PRO A 64 16.74 -39.10 -8.21
C PRO A 64 16.55 -37.61 -8.51
N LEU A 65 16.14 -36.84 -7.50
CA LEU A 65 16.30 -35.39 -7.52
C LEU A 65 17.78 -35.22 -7.87
N PRO A 66 18.15 -34.58 -9.00
CA PRO A 66 19.53 -34.57 -9.44
C PRO A 66 20.34 -34.11 -8.24
N SER A 67 21.30 -34.93 -7.81
CA SER A 67 22.16 -34.73 -6.64
C SER A 67 22.87 -33.37 -6.63
N ARG A 68 22.75 -32.62 -7.74
CA ARG A 68 23.09 -31.21 -7.92
C ARG A 68 22.18 -30.20 -7.20
N VAL A 69 20.94 -30.53 -6.83
CA VAL A 69 19.96 -29.60 -6.21
C VAL A 69 19.86 -29.78 -4.69
N ALA A 70 19.97 -31.02 -4.19
CA ALA A 70 19.94 -31.29 -2.75
C ALA A 70 21.27 -30.93 -2.04
N ALA A 71 22.40 -30.97 -2.75
CA ALA A 71 23.70 -30.55 -2.22
C ALA A 71 23.80 -29.05 -1.92
N THR A 72 22.82 -28.25 -2.32
CA THR A 72 22.72 -26.81 -2.00
C THR A 72 22.07 -26.56 -0.64
N ALA A 73 21.42 -27.57 -0.03
CA ALA A 73 20.56 -27.41 1.14
C ALA A 73 21.26 -27.53 2.51
N ARG A 74 22.57 -27.77 2.56
CA ARG A 74 23.33 -27.93 3.83
C ARG A 74 24.70 -27.26 3.83
N ILE A 75 24.83 -26.13 3.12
CA ILE A 75 26.09 -25.38 3.06
C ILE A 75 25.79 -23.94 3.49
N PRO A 76 26.64 -23.29 4.31
CA PRO A 76 26.64 -21.84 4.42
C PRO A 76 26.96 -21.27 3.04
N LEU A 77 25.92 -21.00 2.24
CA LEU A 77 26.01 -20.63 0.83
C LEU A 77 26.59 -19.22 0.61
N ARG A 78 27.14 -18.59 1.65
CA ARG A 78 27.78 -17.26 1.61
C ARG A 78 29.22 -17.28 1.08
N LYS A 79 29.92 -18.43 1.07
CA LYS A 79 31.32 -18.53 0.56
C LYS A 79 31.45 -19.35 -0.73
N SER A 80 30.66 -20.40 -0.91
CA SER A 80 30.82 -21.32 -2.06
C SER A 80 30.19 -20.81 -3.37
N LEU A 81 29.25 -19.85 -3.31
CA LEU A 81 28.61 -19.31 -4.52
C LEU A 81 29.59 -18.54 -5.41
N LYS A 82 30.48 -17.70 -4.84
CA LYS A 82 31.53 -17.00 -5.60
C LYS A 82 32.44 -17.97 -6.37
N GLN A 83 32.68 -19.17 -5.84
CA GLN A 83 33.59 -20.17 -6.40
C GLN A 83 32.91 -21.19 -7.34
N LYS A 84 31.61 -21.47 -7.17
CA LYS A 84 30.83 -22.34 -8.07
C LYS A 84 30.18 -21.58 -9.23
N LEU A 85 29.95 -20.28 -9.08
CA LEU A 85 29.40 -19.44 -10.15
C LEU A 85 30.43 -19.22 -11.27
N SER A 86 31.73 -19.27 -10.98
CA SER A 86 32.78 -19.19 -12.01
C SER A 86 32.88 -20.46 -12.88
N SER A 87 32.55 -21.64 -12.35
CA SER A 87 32.69 -22.92 -13.08
C SER A 87 31.45 -23.35 -13.86
N VAL A 88 30.25 -22.92 -13.46
CA VAL A 88 28.98 -23.21 -14.17
C VAL A 88 28.73 -22.25 -15.35
N VAL A 89 29.49 -21.15 -15.42
CA VAL A 89 29.39 -20.10 -16.46
C VAL A 89 30.07 -20.48 -17.78
N SER A 90 30.74 -21.64 -17.87
CA SER A 90 31.49 -22.03 -19.08
C SER A 90 30.65 -22.69 -20.20
N THR A 91 29.39 -23.08 -19.98
CA THR A 91 28.71 -24.00 -20.94
C THR A 91 27.50 -23.45 -21.73
N ARG A 92 27.14 -22.16 -21.67
CA ARG A 92 26.16 -21.56 -22.61
C ARG A 92 26.51 -20.12 -22.99
N ALA A 93 27.03 -19.94 -24.20
CA ALA A 93 27.78 -18.75 -24.62
C ALA A 93 26.96 -17.57 -25.20
N GLN A 94 25.62 -17.56 -25.17
CA GLN A 94 24.84 -16.59 -25.98
C GLN A 94 23.96 -15.57 -25.22
N GLN A 95 23.95 -15.54 -23.87
CA GLN A 95 23.19 -14.55 -23.06
C GLN A 95 24.10 -13.60 -22.25
N ARG A 96 25.28 -13.27 -22.80
CA ARG A 96 26.46 -12.80 -22.04
C ARG A 96 26.48 -11.34 -21.57
N THR A 97 25.75 -10.39 -22.15
CA THR A 97 25.93 -8.96 -21.80
C THR A 97 24.99 -8.43 -20.71
N LYS A 98 23.75 -8.93 -20.60
CA LYS A 98 22.80 -8.52 -19.53
C LYS A 98 23.06 -9.23 -18.18
N SER A 99 23.66 -10.41 -18.20
CA SER A 99 23.86 -11.23 -16.99
C SER A 99 25.08 -10.80 -16.17
N ALA A 100 26.18 -10.36 -16.80
CA ALA A 100 27.39 -9.95 -16.07
C ALA A 100 27.15 -8.68 -15.21
N LYS A 101 26.46 -7.66 -15.75
CA LYS A 101 26.07 -6.46 -15.00
C LYS A 101 25.12 -6.76 -13.84
N LYS A 102 24.16 -7.68 -14.04
CA LYS A 102 23.25 -8.13 -12.98
C LYS A 102 23.98 -8.89 -11.88
N VAL A 103 24.95 -9.74 -12.21
CA VAL A 103 25.76 -10.46 -11.22
C VAL A 103 26.62 -9.50 -10.40
N ALA A 104 27.19 -8.47 -11.02
CA ALA A 104 27.93 -7.42 -10.32
C ALA A 104 27.03 -6.60 -9.37
N LEU A 105 25.83 -6.21 -9.81
CA LEU A 105 24.84 -5.52 -8.96
C LEU A 105 24.37 -6.38 -7.79
N ILE A 106 24.13 -7.68 -8.01
CA ILE A 106 23.74 -8.60 -6.94
C ILE A 106 24.88 -8.80 -5.94
N ALA A 107 26.13 -8.85 -6.40
CA ALA A 107 27.30 -8.92 -5.52
C ALA A 107 27.42 -7.66 -4.65
N ALA A 108 27.27 -6.47 -5.25
CA ALA A 108 27.30 -5.20 -4.54
C ALA A 108 26.17 -5.09 -3.49
N ALA A 109 24.92 -5.42 -3.86
CA ALA A 109 23.79 -5.42 -2.92
C ALA A 109 23.94 -6.44 -1.78
N CYS A 110 24.57 -7.59 -2.06
CA CYS A 110 24.89 -8.59 -1.03
C CYS A 110 26.00 -8.13 -0.08
N ASP A 111 27.00 -7.40 -0.58
CA ASP A 111 28.09 -6.87 0.24
C ASP A 111 27.56 -5.69 1.11
N GLU A 112 26.70 -4.81 0.58
CA GLU A 112 26.01 -3.75 1.34
C GLU A 112 25.09 -4.33 2.44
N ALA A 113 24.28 -5.35 2.10
CA ALA A 113 23.43 -6.03 3.08
C ALA A 113 24.24 -6.78 4.16
N LYS A 114 25.50 -7.13 3.87
CA LYS A 114 26.41 -7.81 4.80
C LYS A 114 27.03 -6.81 5.77
N GLU A 115 27.45 -5.64 5.31
CA GLU A 115 27.96 -4.56 6.16
C GLU A 115 26.89 -4.11 7.17
N LEU A 116 25.65 -3.88 6.72
CA LEU A 116 24.53 -3.51 7.60
C LEU A 116 24.15 -4.58 8.64
N ASN A 117 24.49 -5.85 8.40
CA ASN A 117 24.12 -6.97 9.27
C ASN A 117 25.28 -7.51 10.14
N GLN A 118 26.51 -7.07 9.91
CA GLN A 118 27.69 -7.62 10.59
C GLN A 118 27.78 -7.21 12.07
N ASP A 119 27.28 -6.02 12.43
CA ASP A 119 27.44 -5.47 13.80
C ASP A 119 26.16 -5.54 14.66
N ALA A 120 25.05 -5.98 14.10
CA ALA A 120 23.76 -5.96 14.79
C ALA A 120 23.41 -7.32 15.42
N SER A 121 23.52 -7.40 16.74
CA SER A 121 22.95 -8.49 17.54
C SER A 121 21.44 -8.65 17.27
N THR A 122 20.93 -9.88 17.31
CA THR A 122 19.49 -10.19 17.15
C THR A 122 18.64 -9.35 18.11
N TRP A 123 19.16 -9.09 19.31
CA TRP A 123 18.51 -8.25 20.30
C TRP A 123 18.45 -6.78 19.89
N SER A 124 19.52 -6.25 19.30
CA SER A 124 19.56 -4.89 18.77
C SER A 124 18.54 -4.69 17.64
N LYS A 125 18.31 -5.72 16.81
CA LYS A 125 17.29 -5.67 15.74
C LYS A 125 15.87 -5.70 16.28
N ILE A 126 15.59 -6.52 17.30
CA ILE A 126 14.29 -6.54 17.99
C ILE A 126 14.04 -5.18 18.64
N LYS A 127 15.04 -4.62 19.33
CA LYS A 127 14.95 -3.28 19.93
C LYS A 127 14.70 -2.21 18.87
N LEU A 128 15.41 -2.25 17.75
CA LEU A 128 15.22 -1.31 16.64
C LEU A 128 13.80 -1.39 16.04
N LEU A 129 13.27 -2.60 15.90
CA LEU A 129 11.92 -2.84 15.36
C LEU A 129 10.81 -2.26 16.25
N HIS A 130 11.00 -2.28 17.58
CA HIS A 130 10.02 -1.78 18.55
C HIS A 130 10.21 -0.30 18.91
N MET A 131 11.45 0.21 18.86
CA MET A 131 11.77 1.58 19.28
C MET A 131 11.63 2.60 18.15
N ASN A 132 11.72 2.18 16.89
CA ASN A 132 11.50 3.08 15.76
C ASN A 132 10.00 3.14 15.43
N PRO A 133 9.37 4.32 15.44
CA PRO A 133 7.92 4.46 15.22
C PRO A 133 7.48 3.97 13.83
N ALA A 134 8.31 4.13 12.79
CA ALA A 134 7.96 3.66 11.44
C ALA A 134 7.94 2.12 11.35
N TYR A 135 8.95 1.46 11.94
CA TYR A 135 9.01 0.00 11.97
C TYR A 135 7.97 -0.62 12.89
N PHE A 136 7.66 0.06 13.99
CA PHE A 136 6.62 -0.38 14.91
C PHE A 136 5.23 -0.34 14.25
N CYS A 137 4.89 0.71 13.51
CA CYS A 137 3.63 0.77 12.75
C CYS A 137 3.52 -0.37 11.73
N ALA A 138 4.60 -0.65 11.00
CA ALA A 138 4.65 -1.77 10.06
C ALA A 138 4.49 -3.13 10.76
N LEU A 139 5.14 -3.31 11.92
CA LEU A 139 5.02 -4.51 12.74
C LEU A 139 3.59 -4.72 13.25
N VAL A 140 2.99 -3.70 13.85
CA VAL A 140 1.60 -3.75 14.37
C VAL A 140 0.63 -4.08 13.23
N THR A 141 0.81 -3.47 12.06
CA THR A 141 -0.05 -3.74 10.89
C THR A 141 0.09 -5.18 10.40
N ALA A 142 1.32 -5.70 10.27
CA ALA A 142 1.57 -7.06 9.80
C ALA A 142 1.08 -8.13 10.80
N CYS A 143 1.34 -7.93 12.09
CA CYS A 143 0.87 -8.81 13.16
C CYS A 143 -0.66 -8.75 13.28
N GLY A 144 -1.24 -7.56 13.24
CA GLY A 144 -2.70 -7.36 13.29
C GLY A 144 -3.41 -8.06 12.14
N LEU A 145 -2.90 -7.91 10.91
CA LEU A 145 -3.46 -8.60 9.74
C LEU A 145 -3.37 -10.13 9.88
N SER A 146 -2.27 -10.64 10.46
CA SER A 146 -2.08 -12.07 10.71
C SER A 146 -3.05 -12.62 11.76
N VAL A 147 -3.35 -11.84 12.81
CA VAL A 147 -4.33 -12.20 13.84
C VAL A 147 -5.74 -12.24 13.24
N ILE A 148 -6.14 -11.21 12.50
CA ILE A 148 -7.45 -11.15 11.82
C ILE A 148 -7.62 -12.35 10.88
N ALA A 149 -6.58 -12.68 10.11
CA ALA A 149 -6.61 -13.84 9.22
C ALA A 149 -6.87 -15.16 9.97
N GLN A 150 -6.29 -15.35 11.16
CA GLN A 150 -6.53 -16.55 11.98
C GLN A 150 -7.89 -16.53 12.69
N MET A 151 -8.33 -15.36 13.17
CA MET A 151 -9.61 -15.17 13.84
C MET A 151 -10.82 -15.29 12.91
N SER A 152 -10.64 -15.19 11.60
CA SER A 152 -11.68 -15.45 10.59
C SER A 152 -12.31 -16.86 10.70
N GLY A 153 -11.74 -17.76 11.49
CA GLY A 153 -12.32 -19.07 11.79
C GLY A 153 -12.14 -20.10 10.68
N PHE A 154 -11.40 -19.75 9.61
CA PHE A 154 -11.17 -20.66 8.48
C PHE A 154 -10.48 -21.97 8.91
N ASN A 155 -9.55 -21.91 9.87
CA ASN A 155 -8.92 -23.10 10.43
C ASN A 155 -9.93 -24.02 11.14
N THR A 156 -10.87 -23.45 11.89
CA THR A 156 -11.94 -24.20 12.56
C THR A 156 -12.83 -24.90 11.54
N LEU A 157 -13.24 -24.18 10.48
CA LEU A 157 -13.99 -24.77 9.37
C LEU A 157 -13.19 -25.90 8.70
N MET A 158 -11.89 -25.71 8.51
CA MET A 158 -11.05 -26.73 7.89
C MET A 158 -10.91 -28.01 8.71
N TYR A 159 -10.80 -27.91 10.03
CA TYR A 159 -10.65 -29.07 10.91
C TYR A 159 -12.00 -29.73 11.25
N TYR A 160 -13.03 -28.94 11.53
CA TYR A 160 -14.33 -29.40 12.05
C TYR A 160 -15.48 -29.32 11.04
N SER A 161 -15.20 -29.05 9.76
CA SER A 161 -16.22 -28.98 8.69
C SER A 161 -17.18 -30.17 8.67
N ALA A 162 -16.67 -31.40 8.81
CA ALA A 162 -17.52 -32.60 8.80
C ALA A 162 -18.58 -32.56 9.93
N THR A 163 -18.17 -32.19 11.14
CA THR A 163 -19.07 -32.06 12.29
C THR A 163 -20.03 -30.89 12.13
N LEU A 164 -19.55 -29.74 11.62
CA LEU A 164 -20.38 -28.56 11.37
C LEU A 164 -21.48 -28.83 10.34
N PHE A 165 -21.16 -29.51 9.24
CA PHE A 165 -22.17 -29.84 8.21
C PHE A 165 -23.14 -30.92 8.70
N ALA A 166 -22.70 -31.88 9.52
CA ALA A 166 -23.58 -32.86 10.15
C ALA A 166 -24.59 -32.19 11.10
N LEU A 167 -24.17 -31.16 11.86
CA LEU A 167 -25.07 -30.38 12.72
C LEU A 167 -26.15 -29.61 11.93
N ILE A 168 -25.87 -29.26 10.67
CA ILE A 168 -26.81 -28.55 9.77
C ILE A 168 -27.74 -29.54 9.05
N GLY A 169 -27.59 -30.85 9.26
CA GLY A 169 -28.43 -31.88 8.65
C GLY A 169 -27.95 -32.36 7.27
N PHE A 170 -26.69 -32.06 6.89
CA PHE A 170 -26.07 -32.65 5.71
C PHE A 170 -25.40 -33.97 6.07
N ASP A 171 -25.99 -35.09 5.64
CA ASP A 171 -25.46 -36.45 5.87
C ASP A 171 -24.26 -36.80 4.96
N ASP A 172 -23.98 -35.98 3.95
CA ASP A 172 -22.97 -36.28 2.94
C ASP A 172 -21.62 -35.57 3.21
N PRO A 173 -20.51 -36.28 3.48
CA PRO A 173 -19.16 -35.71 3.62
C PRO A 173 -18.63 -35.01 2.35
N VAL A 174 -19.41 -34.99 1.27
CA VAL A 174 -19.12 -34.30 0.00
C VAL A 174 -19.00 -32.78 0.14
N ALA A 175 -19.79 -32.16 1.03
CA ALA A 175 -19.73 -30.71 1.27
C ALA A 175 -18.34 -30.25 1.71
N VAL A 176 -17.63 -31.09 2.48
CA VAL A 176 -16.28 -30.80 2.97
C VAL A 176 -15.24 -30.77 1.84
N GLY A 177 -15.38 -31.65 0.85
CA GLY A 177 -14.52 -31.66 -0.34
C GLY A 177 -14.76 -30.46 -1.25
N LEU A 178 -16.01 -29.98 -1.32
CA LEU A 178 -16.38 -28.80 -2.10
C LEU A 178 -15.76 -27.52 -1.54
N VAL A 179 -15.74 -27.36 -0.21
CA VAL A 179 -15.09 -26.18 0.41
C VAL A 179 -13.60 -26.16 0.15
N ALA A 180 -12.91 -27.30 0.29
CA ALA A 180 -11.48 -27.40 -0.02
C ALA A 180 -11.20 -27.12 -1.52
N GLY A 181 -12.05 -27.63 -2.42
CA GLY A 181 -11.95 -27.38 -3.86
C GLY A 181 -12.18 -25.92 -4.22
N THR A 182 -13.16 -25.28 -3.59
CA THR A 182 -13.46 -23.84 -3.76
C THR A 182 -12.29 -22.98 -3.29
N ASN A 183 -11.71 -23.31 -2.13
CA ASN A 183 -10.51 -22.62 -1.64
C ASN A 183 -9.32 -22.76 -2.61
N PHE A 184 -9.09 -23.96 -3.17
CA PHE A 184 -8.04 -24.16 -4.16
C PHE A 184 -8.29 -23.34 -5.45
N GLY A 185 -9.51 -23.37 -5.98
CA GLY A 185 -9.89 -22.60 -7.17
C GLY A 185 -9.73 -21.09 -6.95
N MET A 186 -10.22 -20.57 -5.82
CA MET A 186 -10.06 -19.16 -5.47
C MET A 186 -8.60 -18.77 -5.22
N THR A 187 -7.78 -19.66 -4.64
CA THR A 187 -6.35 -19.42 -4.47
C THR A 187 -5.63 -19.33 -5.81
N TRP A 188 -6.03 -20.13 -6.80
CA TRP A 188 -5.51 -20.04 -8.17
C TRP A 188 -5.86 -18.70 -8.81
N VAL A 189 -7.14 -18.30 -8.75
CA VAL A 189 -7.61 -17.00 -9.26
C VAL A 189 -6.86 -15.85 -8.59
N ASN A 190 -6.75 -15.89 -7.26
CA ASN A 190 -6.01 -14.90 -6.48
C ASN A 190 -4.54 -14.81 -6.91
N THR A 191 -3.87 -15.96 -7.10
CA THR A 191 -2.45 -15.99 -7.50
C THR A 191 -2.25 -15.43 -8.92
N MET A 192 -3.21 -15.63 -9.82
CA MET A 192 -3.14 -15.10 -11.18
C MET A 192 -3.49 -13.60 -11.25
N ALA A 193 -4.46 -13.13 -10.45
CA ALA A 193 -4.98 -11.77 -10.51
C ALA A 193 -4.13 -10.74 -9.77
N VAL A 194 -3.44 -11.13 -8.68
CA VAL A 194 -2.61 -10.21 -7.88
C VAL A 194 -1.44 -9.60 -8.67
N HIS A 195 -0.85 -10.35 -9.60
CA HIS A 195 0.31 -9.90 -10.39
C HIS A 195 -0.01 -8.80 -11.41
N PRO A 196 -1.03 -8.94 -12.28
CA PRO A 196 -1.35 -7.92 -13.28
C PRO A 196 -2.04 -6.69 -12.67
N ILE A 197 -2.89 -6.87 -11.67
CA ILE A 197 -3.75 -5.80 -11.12
C ILE A 197 -3.04 -5.04 -9.99
N GLY A 198 -2.03 -5.66 -9.36
CA GLY A 198 -1.43 -5.14 -8.14
C GLY A 198 -2.26 -5.51 -6.91
N TRP A 199 -1.58 -5.76 -5.80
CA TRP A 199 -2.21 -6.31 -4.59
C TRP A 199 -3.26 -5.37 -3.96
N TYR A 200 -3.05 -4.05 -4.06
CA TYR A 200 -3.92 -3.03 -3.46
C TYR A 200 -5.26 -2.91 -4.20
N LEU A 201 -5.22 -2.81 -5.53
CA LEU A 201 -6.43 -2.81 -6.38
C LEU A 201 -7.17 -4.13 -6.28
N TRP A 202 -6.45 -5.24 -6.28
CA TRP A 202 -7.08 -6.55 -6.13
C TRP A 202 -7.78 -6.72 -4.78
N ALA A 203 -7.14 -6.31 -3.68
CA ALA A 203 -7.76 -6.34 -2.35
C ALA A 203 -9.02 -5.47 -2.30
N LEU A 204 -8.98 -4.26 -2.88
CA LEU A 204 -10.15 -3.38 -2.96
C LEU A 204 -11.29 -4.04 -3.76
N CYS A 205 -11.00 -4.60 -4.93
CA CYS A 205 -11.99 -5.31 -5.75
C CYS A 205 -12.65 -6.47 -5.00
N VAL A 206 -11.88 -7.25 -4.23
CA VAL A 206 -12.43 -8.35 -3.43
C VAL A 206 -13.33 -7.83 -2.32
N VAL A 207 -12.92 -6.78 -1.59
CA VAL A 207 -13.73 -6.19 -0.52
C VAL A 207 -15.04 -5.60 -1.07
N CYS A 208 -14.96 -4.82 -2.16
CA CYS A 208 -16.14 -4.26 -2.82
C CYS A 208 -17.05 -5.35 -3.40
N GLY A 209 -16.47 -6.40 -3.99
CA GLY A 209 -17.22 -7.52 -4.55
C GLY A 209 -17.96 -8.33 -3.48
N VAL A 210 -17.29 -8.64 -2.36
CA VAL A 210 -17.93 -9.30 -1.22
C VAL A 210 -18.99 -8.41 -0.59
N GLY A 211 -18.72 -7.11 -0.45
CA GLY A 211 -19.70 -6.12 0.03
C GLY A 211 -20.95 -6.07 -0.85
N TYR A 212 -20.77 -6.03 -2.17
CA TYR A 212 -21.86 -6.08 -3.14
C TYR A 212 -22.70 -7.36 -3.00
N ILE A 213 -22.04 -8.52 -2.94
CA ILE A 213 -22.73 -9.82 -2.77
C ILE A 213 -23.51 -9.87 -1.45
N LEU A 214 -22.93 -9.36 -0.35
CA LEU A 214 -23.59 -9.32 0.95
C LEU A 214 -24.79 -8.38 0.96
N ILE A 215 -24.69 -7.21 0.32
CA ILE A 215 -25.82 -6.28 0.17
C ILE A 215 -26.95 -6.95 -0.61
N HIS A 216 -26.64 -7.63 -1.71
CA HIS A 216 -27.63 -8.36 -2.49
C HIS A 216 -28.28 -9.54 -1.73
N LEU A 217 -27.53 -10.21 -0.85
CA LEU A 217 -28.04 -11.30 -0.03
C LEU A 217 -28.88 -10.82 1.17
N LEU A 218 -28.50 -9.73 1.83
CA LEU A 218 -29.22 -9.19 3.00
C LEU A 218 -30.40 -8.29 2.63
N TYR A 219 -30.30 -7.56 1.52
CA TYR A 219 -31.31 -6.59 1.08
C TYR A 219 -31.70 -6.87 -0.38
N PRO A 220 -32.45 -7.96 -0.63
CA PRO A 220 -32.93 -8.28 -1.97
C PRO A 220 -33.81 -7.17 -2.56
N GLU A 221 -34.43 -6.31 -1.72
CA GLU A 221 -35.25 -5.18 -2.19
C GLU A 221 -34.47 -3.91 -2.57
N GLY A 222 -33.15 -3.86 -2.35
CA GLY A 222 -32.29 -2.77 -2.83
C GLY A 222 -31.57 -3.10 -4.15
N SER A 223 -31.84 -4.29 -4.71
CA SER A 223 -31.03 -4.90 -5.77
C SER A 223 -31.27 -4.34 -7.18
N TRP A 224 -32.27 -3.47 -7.33
CA TRP A 224 -32.59 -2.76 -8.57
C TRP A 224 -32.18 -1.28 -8.57
N LEU A 225 -31.49 -0.78 -7.53
CA LEU A 225 -30.78 0.50 -7.67
C LEU A 225 -29.63 0.29 -8.66
N THR A 226 -29.93 0.53 -9.93
CA THR A 226 -28.98 0.44 -11.04
C THR A 226 -27.81 1.39 -10.78
N LEU A 227 -26.64 1.07 -11.34
CA LEU A 227 -25.51 2.01 -11.31
C LEU A 227 -25.91 3.38 -11.90
N GLU A 228 -26.94 3.47 -12.76
CA GLU A 228 -27.56 4.74 -13.17
C GLU A 228 -28.26 5.51 -12.04
N GLU A 229 -29.03 4.85 -11.16
CA GLU A 229 -29.68 5.48 -10.01
C GLU A 229 -28.72 5.86 -8.88
N ILE A 230 -27.54 5.24 -8.81
CA ILE A 230 -26.43 5.66 -7.94
C ILE A 230 -25.54 6.68 -8.67
N ARG A 231 -25.46 6.62 -10.01
CA ARG A 231 -24.74 7.59 -10.84
C ARG A 231 -25.39 8.95 -10.74
N GLU A 232 -26.71 9.09 -10.80
CA GLU A 232 -27.33 10.42 -10.64
C GLU A 232 -26.98 11.12 -9.31
N PRO A 233 -27.04 10.48 -8.12
CA PRO A 233 -26.59 11.08 -6.87
C PRO A 233 -25.06 11.15 -6.73
N LEU A 234 -24.26 10.23 -7.30
CA LEU A 234 -22.79 10.33 -7.30
C LEU A 234 -22.28 11.40 -8.27
N VAL A 235 -22.88 11.49 -9.45
CA VAL A 235 -22.71 12.55 -10.45
C VAL A 235 -23.25 13.82 -9.85
N GLN A 236 -24.43 13.93 -9.23
CA GLN A 236 -24.82 15.13 -8.48
C GLN A 236 -23.89 15.44 -7.29
N ALA A 237 -23.24 14.46 -6.68
CA ALA A 237 -22.22 14.68 -5.64
C ALA A 237 -20.85 15.10 -6.21
N THR A 238 -20.56 14.80 -7.49
CA THR A 238 -19.31 15.19 -8.20
C THR A 238 -19.50 16.31 -9.23
N THR A 239 -20.73 16.62 -9.61
CA THR A 239 -21.19 17.60 -10.62
C THR A 239 -22.27 18.53 -10.08
N LYS A 240 -22.59 18.49 -8.77
CA LYS A 240 -22.89 19.77 -8.11
C LYS A 240 -21.74 20.67 -8.53
N PRO A 241 -21.99 21.79 -9.22
CA PRO A 241 -20.94 22.72 -9.54
C PRO A 241 -20.41 23.15 -8.18
N ASN A 242 -19.31 22.53 -7.78
CA ASN A 242 -18.62 22.87 -6.57
C ASN A 242 -17.94 24.16 -6.95
N ASN A 243 -18.70 25.27 -6.92
CA ASN A 243 -18.27 26.62 -7.28
C ASN A 243 -17.15 27.14 -6.36
N GLY A 244 -16.52 26.25 -5.58
CA GLY A 244 -15.35 26.53 -4.80
C GLY A 244 -14.07 26.37 -5.60
N PHE A 245 -13.02 27.00 -5.11
CA PHE A 245 -11.69 26.97 -5.69
C PHE A 245 -10.91 25.75 -5.19
N ASP A 246 -9.98 25.26 -6.03
CA ASP A 246 -8.97 24.26 -5.65
C ASP A 246 -8.15 24.69 -4.45
N VAL A 247 -7.74 25.95 -4.46
CA VAL A 247 -6.89 26.58 -3.46
C VAL A 247 -7.48 27.94 -3.13
N VAL A 248 -7.78 28.16 -1.86
CA VAL A 248 -8.18 29.45 -1.32
C VAL A 248 -7.03 29.97 -0.45
N VAL A 249 -6.54 31.17 -0.74
CA VAL A 249 -5.50 31.83 0.04
C VAL A 249 -6.12 32.99 0.79
N GLU A 250 -6.14 32.89 2.11
CA GLU A 250 -6.58 33.95 2.99
C GLU A 250 -5.36 34.78 3.40
N ALA A 251 -5.35 36.06 3.03
CA ALA A 251 -4.25 37.00 3.29
C ALA A 251 -4.74 38.38 3.77
N THR A 252 -6.00 38.48 4.20
CA THR A 252 -6.65 39.72 4.65
C THR A 252 -6.40 40.02 6.13
N GLY A 253 -6.20 38.98 6.95
CA GLY A 253 -6.10 39.13 8.42
C GLY A 253 -7.42 39.53 9.09
N ASN A 254 -8.56 39.31 8.42
CA ASN A 254 -9.89 39.60 8.96
C ASN A 254 -10.59 38.30 9.36
N LEU A 255 -11.01 38.20 10.64
CA LEU A 255 -11.59 36.98 11.20
C LEU A 255 -12.89 36.54 10.50
N ASN A 256 -13.70 37.49 10.04
CA ASN A 256 -14.95 37.17 9.33
C ASN A 256 -14.63 36.51 7.98
N ILE A 257 -13.64 37.06 7.26
CA ILE A 257 -13.19 36.52 5.97
C ILE A 257 -12.57 35.14 6.17
N LEU A 258 -11.81 34.92 7.25
CA LEU A 258 -11.27 33.60 7.57
C LEU A 258 -12.37 32.57 7.84
N ASN A 259 -13.42 32.92 8.57
CA ASN A 259 -14.56 32.03 8.80
C ASN A 259 -15.26 31.69 7.48
N ASP A 260 -15.44 32.67 6.59
CA ASP A 260 -16.08 32.46 5.29
C ASP A 260 -15.20 31.70 4.30
N SER A 261 -13.87 31.80 4.43
CA SER A 261 -12.89 31.24 3.50
C SER A 261 -13.09 29.74 3.22
N ILE A 262 -13.50 28.97 4.22
CA ILE A 262 -13.72 27.52 4.12
C ILE A 262 -14.88 27.17 3.18
N ASN A 263 -15.86 28.05 3.03
CA ASN A 263 -17.03 27.83 2.18
C ASN A 263 -16.70 28.00 0.70
N TYR A 264 -15.61 28.68 0.39
CA TYR A 264 -15.11 28.84 -0.98
C TYR A 264 -14.19 27.70 -1.41
N VAL A 265 -13.86 26.75 -0.52
CA VAL A 265 -12.96 25.63 -0.86
C VAL A 265 -13.77 24.48 -1.43
N ARG A 266 -13.40 23.99 -2.61
CA ARG A 266 -14.04 22.79 -3.17
C ARG A 266 -13.68 21.54 -2.35
N ARG A 267 -14.45 20.48 -2.52
CA ARG A 267 -14.18 19.17 -1.91
C ARG A 267 -12.81 18.63 -2.38
N GLY A 268 -11.96 18.24 -1.43
CA GLY A 268 -10.55 17.87 -1.63
C GLY A 268 -9.60 19.05 -1.82
N GLY A 269 -10.09 20.29 -1.68
CA GLY A 269 -9.33 21.52 -1.87
C GLY A 269 -8.48 21.91 -0.67
N LYS A 270 -7.75 23.02 -0.82
CA LYS A 270 -6.81 23.53 0.19
C LYS A 270 -7.16 24.96 0.62
N LEU A 271 -7.17 25.20 1.92
CA LEU A 271 -7.23 26.53 2.52
C LEU A 271 -5.85 26.88 3.07
N LEU A 272 -5.22 27.92 2.54
CA LEU A 272 -3.97 28.48 3.07
C LEU A 272 -4.28 29.73 3.89
N VAL A 273 -4.04 29.64 5.20
CA VAL A 273 -4.11 30.77 6.13
C VAL A 273 -2.74 31.45 6.17
N TYR A 274 -2.65 32.58 5.48
CA TYR A 274 -1.45 33.43 5.40
C TYR A 274 -1.63 34.75 6.16
N GLY A 275 -2.86 35.20 6.37
CA GLY A 275 -3.16 36.39 7.18
C GLY A 275 -2.67 36.27 8.63
N VAL A 276 -2.38 37.41 9.24
CA VAL A 276 -1.98 37.51 10.65
C VAL A 276 -3.21 37.90 11.48
N TYR A 277 -3.44 37.17 12.57
CA TYR A 277 -4.60 37.31 13.46
C TYR A 277 -4.15 37.64 14.88
N ALA A 278 -5.05 38.24 15.68
CA ALA A 278 -4.77 38.45 17.09
C ALA A 278 -4.83 37.10 17.85
N ASP A 279 -4.01 36.96 18.90
CA ASP A 279 -3.93 35.71 19.67
C ASP A 279 -5.26 35.31 20.34
N GLN A 280 -6.13 36.30 20.60
CA GLN A 280 -7.46 36.10 21.17
C GLN A 280 -8.52 35.68 20.15
N ASP A 281 -8.24 35.84 18.85
CA ASP A 281 -9.21 35.52 17.79
C ASP A 281 -9.45 34.01 17.73
N ARG A 282 -10.70 33.62 17.49
CA ARG A 282 -11.11 32.22 17.41
C ARG A 282 -11.91 31.98 16.14
N VAL A 283 -11.56 30.89 15.47
CA VAL A 283 -12.17 30.46 14.21
C VAL A 283 -13.18 29.36 14.52
N THR A 284 -14.37 29.47 13.94
CA THR A 284 -15.50 28.58 14.20
C THR A 284 -15.84 27.81 12.93
N TRP A 285 -15.05 26.78 12.62
CA TRP A 285 -15.33 25.87 11.52
C TRP A 285 -16.01 24.60 12.01
N SER A 286 -16.90 24.03 11.19
CA SER A 286 -17.51 22.73 11.48
C SER A 286 -16.52 21.60 11.18
N PRO A 287 -16.16 20.75 12.15
CA PRO A 287 -15.30 19.58 11.90
C PRO A 287 -15.88 18.63 10.86
N ALA A 288 -17.22 18.50 10.83
CA ALA A 288 -17.91 17.66 9.86
C ALA A 288 -17.76 18.20 8.43
N GLN A 289 -17.71 19.52 8.24
CA GLN A 289 -17.47 20.13 6.93
C GLN A 289 -16.07 19.81 6.43
N THR A 290 -15.05 19.99 7.28
CA THR A 290 -13.65 19.68 6.94
C THR A 290 -13.47 18.20 6.60
N PHE A 291 -14.10 17.30 7.38
CA PHE A 291 -14.02 15.86 7.17
C PHE A 291 -14.76 15.40 5.90
N THR A 292 -16.03 15.80 5.74
CA THR A 292 -16.87 15.37 4.61
C THR A 292 -16.31 15.88 3.28
N ASN A 293 -15.79 17.10 3.29
CA ASN A 293 -15.22 17.74 2.12
C ASN A 293 -13.72 17.49 1.97
N GLU A 294 -13.08 16.72 2.85
CA GLU A 294 -11.64 16.41 2.81
C GLU A 294 -10.76 17.67 2.61
N ILE A 295 -11.11 18.77 3.29
CA ILE A 295 -10.40 20.05 3.14
C ILE A 295 -9.08 20.01 3.89
N THR A 296 -7.99 20.37 3.21
CA THR A 296 -6.68 20.52 3.84
C THR A 296 -6.47 21.97 4.27
N ILE A 297 -6.29 22.21 5.57
CA ILE A 297 -6.01 23.54 6.12
C ILE A 297 -4.50 23.65 6.38
N LEU A 298 -3.87 24.65 5.79
CA LEU A 298 -2.44 24.93 5.89
C LEU A 298 -2.24 26.31 6.50
N SER A 299 -1.25 26.44 7.38
CA SER A 299 -0.74 27.73 7.81
C SER A 299 0.67 27.94 7.26
N SER A 300 1.04 29.19 7.01
CA SER A 300 2.40 29.53 6.58
C SER A 300 2.91 30.71 7.39
N PHE A 301 4.04 30.51 8.06
CA PHE A 301 4.74 31.54 8.79
C PHE A 301 6.08 31.81 8.11
N SER A 302 6.18 32.98 7.48
CA SER A 302 7.36 33.40 6.70
C SER A 302 7.70 32.48 5.51
N GLN A 303 8.54 32.96 4.60
CA GLN A 303 8.95 32.24 3.38
C GLN A 303 10.41 31.79 3.49
N VAL A 304 10.65 30.75 4.30
CA VAL A 304 11.99 30.20 4.50
C VAL A 304 12.46 29.50 3.22
N HIS A 305 13.68 29.82 2.76
CA HIS A 305 14.30 29.27 1.55
C HIS A 305 13.56 29.54 0.22
N LYS A 306 12.74 30.60 0.12
CA LYS A 306 12.05 30.97 -1.13
C LYS A 306 12.62 32.19 -1.86
N PHE A 307 13.62 32.86 -1.30
CA PHE A 307 14.29 34.00 -1.94
C PHE A 307 14.84 33.69 -3.35
N PRO A 308 15.56 32.57 -3.58
CA PRO A 308 16.06 32.26 -4.93
C PRO A 308 14.94 32.13 -5.95
N THR A 309 13.90 31.34 -5.63
CA THR A 309 12.74 31.15 -6.52
C THR A 309 11.98 32.45 -6.79
N ALA A 310 11.88 33.33 -5.80
CA ALA A 310 11.24 34.63 -5.97
C ALA A 310 12.03 35.52 -6.95
N ILE A 311 13.37 35.51 -6.87
CA ILE A 311 14.24 36.22 -7.82
C ILE A 311 14.08 35.64 -9.22
N ASP A 312 14.12 34.30 -9.36
CA ASP A 312 13.94 33.63 -10.66
C ASP A 312 12.61 34.03 -11.33
N TYR A 313 11.54 34.19 -10.55
CA TYR A 313 10.22 34.63 -11.06
C TYR A 313 10.20 36.09 -11.52
N LEU A 314 10.96 36.95 -10.85
CA LEU A 314 11.13 38.35 -11.26
C LEU A 314 11.98 38.45 -12.53
N GLU A 315 13.11 37.76 -12.57
CA GLU A 315 14.03 37.77 -13.72
C GLU A 315 13.40 37.18 -14.97
N SER A 316 12.63 36.11 -14.83
CA SER A 316 11.92 35.49 -15.94
C SER A 316 10.66 36.26 -16.39
N GLY A 317 10.27 37.31 -15.67
CA GLY A 317 9.07 38.10 -15.96
C GLY A 317 7.75 37.33 -15.74
N GLN A 318 7.79 36.20 -15.03
CA GLN A 318 6.58 35.44 -14.68
C GLN A 318 5.69 36.19 -13.69
N VAL A 319 6.28 37.08 -12.89
CA VAL A 319 5.56 37.95 -11.94
C VAL A 319 5.84 39.40 -12.29
N THR A 320 4.81 40.12 -12.70
CA THR A 320 4.87 41.58 -12.90
C THR A 320 4.72 42.27 -11.55
N VAL A 321 5.72 43.06 -11.15
CA VAL A 321 5.72 43.82 -9.90
C VAL A 321 5.54 45.33 -10.10
N ASP A 322 5.40 45.76 -11.34
CA ASP A 322 5.14 47.16 -11.69
C ASP A 322 3.85 47.64 -11.02
N GLY A 323 3.94 48.79 -10.34
CA GLY A 323 2.81 49.38 -9.62
C GLY A 323 2.51 48.78 -8.25
N ILE A 324 3.23 47.74 -7.79
CA ILE A 324 3.14 47.28 -6.40
C ILE A 324 3.61 48.38 -5.45
N VAL A 325 4.80 48.93 -5.70
CA VAL A 325 5.29 50.13 -5.02
C VAL A 325 4.58 51.33 -5.62
N ASN A 326 3.60 51.86 -4.89
CA ASN A 326 2.75 52.95 -5.38
C ASN A 326 3.13 54.32 -4.77
N LYS A 327 3.89 54.33 -3.67
CA LYS A 327 4.43 55.54 -3.06
C LYS A 327 5.88 55.33 -2.63
N THR A 328 6.72 56.30 -2.91
CA THR A 328 8.11 56.36 -2.50
C THR A 328 8.33 57.56 -1.60
N PHE A 329 9.06 57.37 -0.52
CA PHE A 329 9.41 58.38 0.46
C PHE A 329 10.93 58.41 0.63
N ARG A 330 11.48 59.55 1.04
CA ARG A 330 12.86 59.63 1.51
C ARG A 330 12.95 59.23 2.98
N ILE A 331 14.17 59.01 3.46
CA ILE A 331 14.39 58.62 4.85
C ILE A 331 13.93 59.69 5.85
N GLU A 332 14.01 60.97 5.47
CA GLU A 332 13.54 62.10 6.29
C GLU A 332 12.01 62.11 6.43
N GLU A 333 11.30 61.53 5.47
CA GLU A 333 9.83 61.45 5.39
C GLU A 333 9.29 60.18 6.08
N TRP A 334 10.07 59.57 6.97
CA TRP A 334 9.71 58.33 7.68
C TRP A 334 8.34 58.39 8.36
N THR A 335 8.03 59.49 9.04
CA THR A 335 6.75 59.66 9.74
C THR A 335 5.58 59.65 8.75
N GLU A 336 5.72 60.36 7.64
CA GLU A 336 4.70 60.43 6.58
C GLU A 336 4.52 59.07 5.89
N CYS A 337 5.62 58.33 5.71
CA CYS A 337 5.60 56.95 5.20
C CYS A 337 4.81 56.02 6.13
N LEU A 338 5.06 56.08 7.44
CA LEU A 338 4.31 55.31 8.44
C LEU A 338 2.83 55.69 8.46
N ASP A 339 2.52 56.99 8.45
CA ASP A 339 1.14 57.47 8.40
C ASP A 339 0.42 56.99 7.14
N ALA A 340 1.10 56.97 5.99
CA ALA A 340 0.55 56.47 4.75
C ALA A 340 0.19 54.97 4.82
N VAL A 341 1.02 54.16 5.50
CA VAL A 341 0.78 52.72 5.72
C VAL A 341 -0.35 52.50 6.74
N CYS A 342 -0.31 53.20 7.88
CA CYS A 342 -1.33 53.10 8.92
C CYS A 342 -2.72 53.51 8.41
N ASN A 343 -2.80 54.59 7.64
CA ASN A 343 -4.04 55.08 7.04
C ASN A 343 -4.45 54.34 5.76
N LYS A 344 -3.71 53.29 5.35
CA LYS A 344 -3.99 52.46 4.17
C LYS A 344 -4.09 53.27 2.86
N THR A 345 -3.32 54.35 2.76
CA THR A 345 -3.25 55.19 1.54
C THR A 345 -2.15 54.74 0.58
N ALA A 346 -1.37 53.72 0.97
CA ALA A 346 -0.35 53.06 0.17
C ALA A 346 -0.62 51.55 0.08
N ILE A 347 -0.41 50.97 -1.11
CA ILE A 347 -0.38 49.52 -1.34
C ILE A 347 0.95 48.97 -0.82
N LYS A 348 2.06 49.57 -1.28
CA LYS A 348 3.41 49.34 -0.77
C LYS A 348 4.16 50.66 -0.77
N ALA A 349 4.49 51.14 0.41
CA ALA A 349 5.42 52.26 0.59
C ALA A 349 6.86 51.73 0.53
N ALA A 350 7.72 52.44 -0.19
CA ALA A 350 9.16 52.16 -0.22
C ALA A 350 9.95 53.39 0.19
N ILE A 351 11.06 53.18 0.90
CA ILE A 351 12.01 54.22 1.21
C ILE A 351 13.14 54.14 0.20
N VAL A 352 13.41 55.28 -0.43
CA VAL A 352 14.47 55.43 -1.42
C VAL A 352 15.59 56.24 -0.78
N PHE A 353 16.84 55.82 -0.99
CA PHE A 353 18.03 56.38 -0.36
C PHE A 353 18.83 57.30 -1.32
N ASP A 354 18.20 57.72 -2.41
CA ASP A 354 18.81 58.52 -3.48
C ASP A 354 19.19 59.94 -3.03
#